data_AF-A0A3L7RSZ6-F1
#
_entry.id   AF-A0A3L7RSZ6-F1
#
_cell.length_a   1.000
_cell.length_b   1.000
_cell.length_c   1.000
_cell.angle_alpha   90.00
_cell.angle_beta   90.00
_cell.angle_gamma   90.00
#
_symmetry.space_group_name_H-M   'P 1'
#
loop_
_entity.id
_entity.type
_entity.pdbx_description
1 polymer ?
#
loop_
_entity_poly.entity_id
_entity_poly.type
_entity_poly.pdbx_seq_one_letter_code
_entity_poly.pdbx_strand_id
1 'polypeptide(L)'
;MIWRGLLVSVRDGGEAAEALAGGSAIIDVKEPLAGPLGAAAPARVAAIAAVVGNSAPWTLACGELLGAGADVEGGRQRALEYVADVCGRLVAAPAPVAVKVGLSGAVDTSWRDALGGMATGLPAGTGLVAVAYADWQRCRGPDPEALVAAAANAGCRGVLVDTFDKSGPGLFGLVDRAVIRRWVALAHAAGMPIALAGKLSLDDVAAAVSVGADVVGVRSVACGARQPGGGDGDRLGTVQRDRVGRAVERFATTLPGCGGKIPG
;
A
#
# COMPACT_ATOMS: atom_id res chain seq x y z
N MET A 1 1.32 17.44 -1.69
CA MET A 1 1.93 16.35 -2.46
C MET A 1 0.83 15.58 -3.15
N ILE A 2 0.95 15.35 -4.46
CA ILE A 2 -0.05 14.59 -5.23
C ILE A 2 0.23 13.10 -5.00
N TRP A 3 -0.71 12.38 -4.39
CA TRP A 3 -0.64 10.92 -4.20
C TRP A 3 -1.08 10.23 -5.48
N ARG A 4 -0.21 10.17 -6.49
CA ARG A 4 -0.52 9.52 -7.77
C ARG A 4 0.70 8.84 -8.35
N GLY A 5 0.54 7.63 -8.86
CA GLY A 5 1.62 6.88 -9.51
C GLY A 5 1.73 5.44 -9.07
N LEU A 6 2.80 4.79 -9.52
CA LEU A 6 3.14 3.44 -9.07
C LEU A 6 3.76 3.49 -7.68
N LEU A 7 3.26 2.64 -6.79
CA LEU A 7 3.84 2.36 -5.48
C LEU A 7 4.47 0.97 -5.50
N VAL A 8 5.76 0.88 -5.19
CA VAL A 8 6.49 -0.40 -5.17
C VAL A 8 6.83 -0.77 -3.74
N SER A 9 6.36 -1.95 -3.30
CA SER A 9 6.72 -2.48 -1.98
C SER A 9 8.10 -3.15 -2.00
N VAL A 10 9.00 -2.73 -1.11
CA VAL A 10 10.41 -3.16 -1.01
C VAL A 10 10.72 -3.76 0.37
N ARG A 11 11.73 -4.64 0.44
CA ARG A 11 12.18 -5.30 1.69
C ARG A 11 13.55 -4.86 2.18
N ASP A 12 14.37 -4.26 1.32
CA ASP A 12 15.72 -3.84 1.68
C ASP A 12 16.19 -2.66 0.82
N GLY A 13 17.35 -2.10 1.16
CA GLY A 13 17.91 -0.95 0.46
C GLY A 13 18.25 -1.21 -1.01
N GLY A 14 18.59 -2.46 -1.37
CA GLY A 14 18.83 -2.83 -2.77
C GLY A 14 17.54 -2.79 -3.59
N GLU A 15 16.47 -3.39 -3.08
CA GLU A 15 15.14 -3.32 -3.69
C GLU A 15 14.65 -1.85 -3.80
N ALA A 16 14.93 -1.01 -2.79
CA ALA A 16 14.59 0.42 -2.82
C ALA A 16 15.33 1.19 -3.92
N ALA A 17 16.63 0.97 -4.08
CA ALA A 17 17.42 1.59 -5.14
C ALA A 17 16.93 1.17 -6.54
N GLU A 18 16.61 -0.11 -6.72
CA GLU A 18 16.05 -0.63 -7.98
C GLU A 18 14.66 -0.05 -8.28
N ALA A 19 13.80 0.07 -7.26
CA ALA A 19 12.48 0.70 -7.40
C ALA A 19 12.57 2.17 -7.81
N LEU A 20 13.49 2.93 -7.20
CA LEU A 20 13.74 4.33 -7.57
C LEU A 20 14.29 4.45 -8.99
N ALA A 21 15.29 3.64 -9.34
CA ALA A 21 15.88 3.64 -10.68
C ALA A 21 14.87 3.26 -11.77
N GLY A 22 13.88 2.42 -11.44
CA GLY A 22 12.77 2.09 -12.33
C GLY A 22 11.66 3.14 -12.40
N GLY A 23 11.75 4.24 -11.64
CA GLY A 23 10.79 5.34 -11.67
C GLY A 23 9.55 5.18 -10.77
N SER A 24 9.64 4.36 -9.70
CA SER A 24 8.56 4.27 -8.71
C SER A 24 8.25 5.65 -8.11
N ALA A 25 6.97 6.02 -8.07
CA ALA A 25 6.54 7.31 -7.54
C ALA A 25 6.50 7.31 -6.00
N ILE A 26 6.22 6.15 -5.40
CA ILE A 26 6.16 5.95 -3.95
C ILE A 26 6.90 4.67 -3.60
N ILE A 27 7.74 4.69 -2.57
CA ILE A 27 8.38 3.49 -2.03
C ILE A 27 7.59 3.02 -0.81
N ASP A 28 7.22 1.75 -0.76
CA ASP A 28 6.48 1.17 0.36
C ASP A 28 7.33 0.13 1.11
N VAL A 29 7.55 0.34 2.40
CA VAL A 29 8.33 -0.59 3.21
C VAL A 29 7.40 -1.63 3.81
N LYS A 30 7.62 -2.90 3.46
CA LYS A 30 6.75 -4.02 3.85
C LYS A 30 7.54 -5.33 3.91
N GLU A 31 7.21 -6.19 4.88
CA GLU A 31 7.79 -7.53 5.01
C GLU A 31 6.74 -8.60 4.69
N PRO A 32 6.73 -9.16 3.46
CA PRO A 32 5.73 -10.13 3.04
C PRO A 32 5.74 -11.44 3.85
N LEU A 33 6.84 -11.77 4.54
CA LEU A 33 6.91 -12.95 5.41
C LEU A 33 6.21 -12.73 6.76
N ALA A 34 5.99 -11.47 7.16
CA ALA A 34 5.26 -11.11 8.37
C ALA A 34 3.75 -10.93 8.14
N GLY A 35 3.24 -11.33 6.97
CA GLY A 35 1.82 -11.34 6.64
C GLY A 35 1.43 -10.38 5.51
N PRO A 36 0.11 -10.27 5.22
CA PRO A 36 -0.41 -9.51 4.08
C PRO A 36 -0.06 -8.04 4.11
N LEU A 37 0.07 -7.44 5.30
CA LEU A 37 0.54 -6.07 5.53
C LEU A 37 1.71 -6.03 6.53
N GLY A 38 2.55 -7.08 6.50
CA GLY A 38 3.59 -7.32 7.50
C GLY A 38 4.58 -6.17 7.69
N ALA A 39 4.85 -5.86 8.95
CA ALA A 39 5.81 -4.83 9.36
C ALA A 39 7.25 -5.35 9.25
N ALA A 40 8.15 -4.52 8.71
CA ALA A 40 9.58 -4.81 8.71
C ALA A 40 10.22 -4.43 10.05
N ALA A 41 11.36 -5.03 10.39
CA ALA A 41 12.10 -4.64 11.59
C ALA A 41 12.52 -3.16 11.54
N PRO A 42 12.42 -2.38 12.64
CA PRO A 42 12.71 -0.94 12.62
C PRO A 42 14.08 -0.55 12.04
N ALA A 43 15.13 -1.32 12.37
CA ALA A 43 16.47 -1.11 11.80
C ALA A 43 16.52 -1.31 10.26
N ARG A 44 15.74 -2.26 9.73
CA ARG A 44 15.60 -2.49 8.29
C ARG A 44 14.85 -1.34 7.63
N VAL A 45 13.79 -0.83 8.26
CA VAL A 45 13.06 0.35 7.78
C VAL A 45 13.99 1.55 7.70
N ALA A 46 14.79 1.81 8.73
CA ALA A 46 15.74 2.92 8.75
C ALA A 46 16.81 2.79 7.64
N ALA A 47 17.32 1.58 7.39
CA ALA A 47 18.26 1.33 6.30
C ALA A 47 17.64 1.59 4.92
N ILE A 48 16.38 1.21 4.71
CA ILE A 48 15.65 1.52 3.47
C ILE A 48 15.42 3.02 3.34
N ALA A 49 14.94 3.68 4.39
CA ALA A 49 14.68 5.11 4.39
C ALA A 49 15.94 5.94 4.09
N ALA A 50 17.12 5.50 4.56
CA ALA A 50 18.39 6.13 4.22
C ALA A 50 18.72 6.05 2.73
N VAL A 51 18.39 4.94 2.05
CA VAL A 51 18.54 4.80 0.60
C VAL A 51 17.51 5.65 -0.15
N VAL A 52 16.27 5.70 0.33
CA VAL A 52 15.21 6.51 -0.30
C VAL A 52 15.55 8.00 -0.22
N GLY A 53 15.97 8.46 0.96
CA GLY A 53 16.30 9.85 1.22
C GLY A 53 15.16 10.78 0.80
N ASN A 54 15.50 11.83 0.05
CA ASN A 54 14.53 12.78 -0.51
C ASN A 54 14.13 12.44 -1.97
N SER A 55 14.50 11.26 -2.48
CA SER A 55 14.29 10.91 -3.89
C SER A 55 12.81 10.65 -4.22
N ALA A 56 12.06 10.12 -3.26
CA ALA A 56 10.62 9.85 -3.37
C ALA A 56 9.97 9.86 -1.98
N PRO A 57 8.65 10.14 -1.89
CA PRO A 57 7.90 9.83 -0.68
C PRO A 57 7.90 8.32 -0.39
N TRP A 58 7.86 7.96 0.89
CA TRP A 58 7.76 6.57 1.29
C TRP A 58 6.67 6.32 2.34
N THR A 59 6.10 5.12 2.29
CA THR A 59 5.07 4.65 3.21
C THR A 59 5.53 3.41 3.96
N LEU A 60 4.92 3.16 5.11
CA LEU A 60 5.30 2.05 5.99
C LEU A 60 4.10 1.15 6.31
N ALA A 61 4.25 -0.14 6.09
CA ALA A 61 3.32 -1.13 6.61
C ALA A 61 3.61 -1.41 8.10
N CYS A 62 2.60 -1.30 8.96
CA CYS A 62 2.71 -1.48 10.41
C CYS A 62 2.10 -2.80 10.91
N GLY A 63 1.70 -3.71 10.01
CA GLY A 63 1.05 -4.97 10.37
C GLY A 63 -0.46 -4.85 10.52
N GLU A 64 -1.06 -5.87 11.16
CA GLU A 64 -2.49 -5.91 11.50
C GLU A 64 -2.72 -5.31 12.89
N LEU A 65 -3.80 -4.54 13.04
CA LEU A 65 -4.21 -3.94 14.31
C LEU A 65 -4.31 -5.01 15.42
N LEU A 66 -5.03 -6.09 15.14
CA LEU A 66 -5.23 -7.20 16.07
C LEU A 66 -4.14 -8.29 15.97
N GLY A 67 -2.97 -7.97 15.40
CA GLY A 67 -1.84 -8.89 15.30
C GLY A 67 -1.38 -9.40 16.67
N ALA A 68 -0.74 -10.56 16.73
CA ALA A 68 -0.20 -11.13 17.97
C ALA A 68 -1.21 -11.19 19.15
N GLY A 69 -2.50 -11.39 18.86
CA GLY A 69 -3.55 -11.64 19.86
C GLY A 69 -3.95 -10.42 20.70
N ALA A 70 -3.63 -9.20 20.29
CA ALA A 70 -4.09 -8.01 21.03
C ALA A 70 -5.55 -7.68 20.76
N ASP A 71 -6.14 -6.97 21.72
CA ASP A 71 -7.36 -6.21 21.51
C ASP A 71 -7.09 -4.93 20.69
N VAL A 72 -8.15 -4.14 20.46
CA VAL A 72 -8.09 -2.93 19.65
C VAL A 72 -7.12 -1.90 20.24
N GLU A 73 -7.15 -1.69 21.55
CA GLU A 73 -6.37 -0.65 22.21
C GLU A 73 -4.89 -1.02 22.29
N GLY A 74 -4.57 -2.26 22.67
CA GLY A 74 -3.21 -2.79 22.61
C GLY A 74 -2.68 -2.84 21.18
N GLY A 75 -3.53 -3.15 20.20
CA GLY A 75 -3.21 -3.07 18.78
C GLY A 75 -2.79 -1.67 18.34
N ARG A 76 -3.61 -0.68 18.68
CA ARG A 76 -3.38 0.74 18.41
C ARG A 76 -2.07 1.23 19.04
N GLN A 77 -1.87 0.93 20.32
CA GLN A 77 -0.69 1.36 21.06
C GLN A 77 0.60 0.78 20.46
N ARG A 78 0.63 -0.52 20.14
CA ARG A 78 1.80 -1.14 19.51
C ARG A 78 2.11 -0.55 18.14
N ALA A 79 1.10 -0.22 17.33
CA ALA A 79 1.32 0.41 16.04
C ALA A 79 1.97 1.79 16.20
N LEU A 80 1.49 2.61 17.16
CA LEU A 80 2.07 3.92 17.45
C LEU A 80 3.50 3.82 18.01
N GLU A 81 3.75 2.88 18.93
CA GLU A 81 5.09 2.61 19.47
C GLU A 81 6.07 2.14 18.37
N TYR A 82 5.61 1.28 17.47
CA TYR A 82 6.40 0.84 16.32
C TYR A 82 6.77 2.01 15.41
N VAL A 83 5.82 2.89 15.09
CA VAL A 83 6.09 4.09 14.29
C VAL A 83 7.06 5.03 15.01
N ALA A 84 6.91 5.22 16.32
CA ALA A 84 7.82 6.03 17.12
C ALA A 84 9.25 5.45 17.13
N ASP A 85 9.43 4.14 17.30
CA ASP A 85 10.73 3.48 17.26
C ASP A 85 11.38 3.59 15.87
N VAL A 86 10.61 3.40 14.79
CA VAL A 86 11.10 3.64 13.42
C VAL A 86 11.58 5.07 13.26
N CYS A 87 10.74 6.06 13.60
CA CYS A 87 11.08 7.47 13.45
C CYS A 87 12.31 7.86 14.29
N GLY A 88 12.44 7.32 15.51
CA GLY A 88 13.60 7.54 16.37
C GLY A 88 14.92 6.97 15.82
N ARG A 89 14.86 6.05 14.85
CA ARG A 89 16.04 5.45 14.19
C ARG A 89 16.41 6.12 12.87
N LEU A 90 15.59 7.05 12.36
CA LEU A 90 15.88 7.73 11.11
C LEU A 90 17.02 8.73 11.31
N VAL A 91 18.11 8.54 10.57
CA VAL A 91 19.26 9.47 10.56
C VAL A 91 19.28 10.18 9.22
N ALA A 92 19.05 11.50 9.22
CA ALA A 92 19.04 12.36 8.03
C ALA A 92 18.06 11.94 6.90
N ALA A 93 17.19 10.96 7.15
CA ALA A 93 16.13 10.54 6.25
C ALA A 93 14.79 11.18 6.68
N PRO A 94 13.91 11.55 5.74
CA PRO A 94 12.57 12.04 6.08
C PRO A 94 11.72 10.93 6.72
N ALA A 95 10.84 11.32 7.64
CA ALA A 95 9.81 10.45 8.18
C ALA A 95 8.89 9.89 7.06
N PRO A 96 8.23 8.73 7.27
CA PRO A 96 7.29 8.22 6.29
C PRO A 96 6.15 9.21 6.09
N VAL A 97 5.76 9.46 4.84
CA VAL A 97 4.64 10.38 4.57
C VAL A 97 3.30 9.79 4.99
N ALA A 98 3.22 8.45 5.10
CA ALA A 98 2.10 7.78 5.74
C ALA A 98 2.47 6.39 6.24
N VAL A 99 1.69 5.91 7.19
CA VAL A 99 1.72 4.53 7.66
C VAL A 99 0.41 3.81 7.34
N LYS A 100 0.46 2.48 7.27
CA LYS A 100 -0.65 1.61 6.89
C LYS A 100 -0.85 0.54 7.95
N VAL A 101 -2.07 0.39 8.44
CA VAL A 101 -2.45 -0.66 9.40
C VAL A 101 -3.59 -1.48 8.83
N GLY A 102 -3.43 -2.80 8.86
CA GLY A 102 -4.41 -3.76 8.41
C GLY A 102 -5.45 -4.03 9.48
N LEU A 103 -6.68 -4.34 9.07
CA LEU A 103 -7.81 -4.53 9.96
C LEU A 103 -8.35 -5.97 9.91
N SER A 104 -7.47 -6.95 9.65
CA SER A 104 -7.85 -8.36 9.76
C SER A 104 -8.36 -8.68 11.17
N GLY A 105 -9.47 -9.41 11.26
CA GLY A 105 -10.14 -9.81 12.50
C GLY A 105 -10.98 -8.71 13.16
N ALA A 106 -10.98 -7.50 12.62
CA ALA A 106 -11.52 -6.33 13.32
C ALA A 106 -13.01 -6.05 13.06
N VAL A 107 -13.71 -6.85 12.25
CA VAL A 107 -15.10 -6.54 11.81
C VAL A 107 -16.07 -6.25 12.96
N ASP A 108 -15.96 -6.99 14.06
CA ASP A 108 -16.86 -6.92 15.23
C ASP A 108 -16.28 -6.08 16.40
N THR A 109 -15.35 -5.16 16.11
CA THR A 109 -14.63 -4.39 17.13
C THR A 109 -14.80 -2.87 16.96
N SER A 110 -14.23 -2.08 17.88
CA SER A 110 -14.17 -0.62 17.81
C SER A 110 -13.09 -0.08 16.85
N TRP A 111 -12.86 -0.77 15.72
CA TRP A 111 -11.80 -0.41 14.76
C TRP A 111 -11.94 1.01 14.19
N ARG A 112 -13.15 1.57 14.14
CA ARG A 112 -13.39 2.95 13.70
C ARG A 112 -12.75 3.97 14.67
N ASP A 113 -12.93 3.75 15.96
CA ASP A 113 -12.32 4.58 17.00
C ASP A 113 -10.80 4.41 17.00
N ALA A 114 -10.32 3.20 16.74
CA ALA A 114 -8.90 2.92 16.58
C ALA A 114 -8.26 3.70 15.42
N LEU A 115 -8.94 3.78 14.26
CA LEU A 115 -8.48 4.60 13.13
C LEU A 115 -8.38 6.07 13.52
N GLY A 116 -9.40 6.61 14.21
CA GLY A 116 -9.38 7.99 14.71
C GLY A 116 -8.21 8.24 15.67
N GLY A 117 -8.06 7.38 16.68
CA GLY A 117 -6.98 7.48 17.66
C GLY A 117 -5.59 7.29 17.07
N MET A 118 -5.43 6.47 16.02
CA MET A 118 -4.17 6.38 15.27
C MET A 118 -3.91 7.64 14.45
N ALA A 119 -4.89 8.14 13.70
CA ALA A 119 -4.73 9.32 12.86
C ALA A 119 -4.29 10.55 13.67
N THR A 120 -4.77 10.71 14.91
CA THR A 120 -4.38 11.79 15.82
C THR A 120 -3.10 11.50 16.60
N GLY A 121 -2.72 10.23 16.77
CA GLY A 121 -1.58 9.80 17.57
C GLY A 121 -0.25 9.71 16.82
N LEU A 122 -0.26 9.85 15.49
CA LEU A 122 0.94 9.74 14.66
C LEU A 122 1.86 10.97 14.78
N PRO A 123 3.19 10.80 14.57
CA PRO A 123 4.11 11.92 14.53
C PRO A 123 3.74 12.97 13.48
N ALA A 124 4.04 14.24 13.77
CA ALA A 124 3.77 15.34 12.84
C ALA A 124 4.34 15.07 11.44
N GLY A 125 3.53 15.34 10.41
CA GLY A 125 3.88 15.10 9.00
C GLY A 125 3.62 13.67 8.49
N THR A 126 3.38 12.70 9.39
CA THR A 126 3.02 11.31 9.05
C THR A 126 1.49 11.15 9.05
N GLY A 127 0.92 10.74 7.92
CA GLY A 127 -0.52 10.44 7.84
C GLY A 127 -0.87 8.97 8.05
N LEU A 128 -2.14 8.67 8.26
CA LEU A 128 -2.66 7.30 8.25
C LEU A 128 -3.29 6.97 6.90
N VAL A 129 -2.95 5.82 6.31
CA VAL A 129 -3.70 5.21 5.21
C VAL A 129 -4.48 4.02 5.77
N ALA A 130 -5.81 4.11 5.74
CA ALA A 130 -6.67 3.02 6.19
C ALA A 130 -6.65 1.89 5.16
N VAL A 131 -6.52 0.63 5.62
CA VAL A 131 -6.37 -0.52 4.72
C VAL A 131 -7.55 -1.46 4.84
N ALA A 132 -8.25 -1.64 3.72
CA ALA A 132 -9.24 -2.70 3.52
C ALA A 132 -8.64 -3.87 2.74
N TYR A 133 -9.22 -5.05 2.95
CA TYR A 133 -8.94 -6.22 2.13
C TYR A 133 -10.09 -6.48 1.17
N ALA A 134 -9.78 -6.77 -0.09
CA ALA A 134 -10.78 -7.12 -1.11
C ALA A 134 -11.54 -8.41 -0.73
N ASP A 135 -10.85 -9.35 -0.10
CA ASP A 135 -11.35 -10.59 0.49
C ASP A 135 -11.62 -10.45 2.00
N TRP A 136 -12.15 -9.30 2.43
CA TRP A 136 -12.37 -8.96 3.85
C TRP A 136 -13.17 -10.01 4.63
N GLN A 137 -14.15 -10.69 4.01
CA GLN A 137 -14.91 -11.74 4.70
C GLN A 137 -13.99 -12.88 5.17
N ARG A 138 -12.98 -13.22 4.37
CA ARG A 138 -12.05 -14.31 4.67
C ARG A 138 -11.14 -13.99 5.86
N CYS A 139 -10.75 -12.73 6.01
CA CYS A 139 -9.93 -12.29 7.12
C CYS A 139 -10.74 -11.67 8.27
N ARG A 140 -12.08 -11.71 8.21
CA ARG A 140 -12.98 -11.01 9.15
C ARG A 140 -12.61 -9.53 9.33
N GLY A 141 -12.24 -8.86 8.23
CA GLY A 141 -11.96 -7.42 8.20
C GLY A 141 -13.22 -6.59 7.94
N PRO A 142 -13.15 -5.27 8.04
CA PRO A 142 -14.26 -4.40 7.68
C PRO A 142 -14.51 -4.40 6.18
N ASP A 143 -15.78 -4.22 5.80
CA ASP A 143 -16.17 -3.96 4.40
C ASP A 143 -15.44 -2.71 3.85
N PRO A 144 -14.91 -2.74 2.62
CA PRO A 144 -14.17 -1.63 2.04
C PRO A 144 -14.95 -0.31 1.94
N GLU A 145 -16.25 -0.33 1.71
CA GLU A 145 -17.07 0.90 1.64
C GLU A 145 -17.24 1.52 3.03
N ALA A 146 -17.54 0.67 4.01
CA ALA A 146 -17.61 1.05 5.42
C ALA A 146 -16.27 1.63 5.92
N LEU A 147 -15.14 1.11 5.42
CA LEU A 147 -13.80 1.60 5.70
C LEU A 147 -13.53 2.96 5.07
N VAL A 148 -13.92 3.19 3.82
CA VAL A 148 -13.78 4.50 3.18
C VAL A 148 -14.51 5.58 3.98
N ALA A 149 -15.74 5.32 4.43
CA ALA A 149 -16.48 6.26 5.27
C ALA A 149 -15.79 6.52 6.62
N ALA A 150 -15.26 5.48 7.27
CA ALA A 150 -14.52 5.63 8.53
C ALA A 150 -13.23 6.45 8.35
N ALA A 151 -12.49 6.17 7.27
CA ALA A 151 -11.23 6.83 6.96
C ALA A 151 -11.42 8.34 6.75
N ALA A 152 -12.51 8.73 6.05
CA ALA A 152 -12.88 10.13 5.87
C ALA A 152 -13.13 10.82 7.22
N ASN A 153 -13.97 10.21 8.07
CA ASN A 153 -14.30 10.76 9.39
C ASN A 153 -13.07 10.87 10.31
N ALA A 154 -12.14 9.93 10.21
CA ALA A 154 -10.91 9.91 10.97
C ALA A 154 -9.83 10.89 10.45
N GLY A 155 -10.06 11.54 9.30
CA GLY A 155 -9.05 12.40 8.67
C GLY A 155 -7.83 11.62 8.14
N CYS A 156 -8.04 10.38 7.69
CA CYS A 156 -6.99 9.59 7.06
C CYS A 156 -6.47 10.28 5.79
N ARG A 157 -5.18 10.10 5.50
CA ARG A 157 -4.51 10.63 4.31
C ARG A 157 -4.96 9.93 3.02
N GLY A 158 -5.50 8.72 3.13
CA GLY A 158 -6.02 7.98 1.99
C GLY A 158 -6.51 6.59 2.39
N VAL A 159 -6.92 5.82 1.38
CA VAL A 159 -7.38 4.44 1.53
C VAL A 159 -6.53 3.53 0.66
N LEU A 160 -6.22 2.33 1.15
CA LEU A 160 -5.64 1.24 0.38
C LEU A 160 -6.61 0.06 0.38
N VAL A 161 -6.87 -0.51 -0.80
CA VAL A 161 -7.47 -1.84 -0.93
C VAL A 161 -6.39 -2.81 -1.42
N ASP A 162 -6.06 -3.83 -0.62
CA ASP A 162 -5.12 -4.93 -0.95
C ASP A 162 -5.86 -6.28 -0.83
N THR A 163 -5.17 -7.40 -1.05
CA THR A 163 -5.70 -8.75 -0.76
C THR A 163 -5.08 -9.33 0.51
N PHE A 164 -5.84 -10.05 1.30
CA PHE A 164 -5.34 -10.78 2.45
C PHE A 164 -4.70 -12.10 2.01
N ASP A 165 -5.47 -12.96 1.31
CA ASP A 165 -4.96 -14.23 0.80
C ASP A 165 -4.01 -14.00 -0.40
N LYS A 166 -2.70 -14.16 -0.12
CA LYS A 166 -1.65 -14.02 -1.13
C LYS A 166 -1.51 -15.23 -2.07
N SER A 167 -2.29 -16.31 -1.86
CA SER A 167 -2.42 -17.44 -2.78
C SER A 167 -3.58 -17.29 -3.77
N GLY A 168 -4.51 -16.37 -3.51
CA GLY A 168 -5.72 -16.15 -4.32
C GLY A 168 -5.48 -15.55 -5.72
N PRO A 169 -6.56 -15.25 -6.45
CA PRO A 169 -6.50 -14.81 -7.84
C PRO A 169 -6.13 -13.32 -8.00
N GLY A 170 -5.98 -12.56 -6.91
CA GLY A 170 -5.68 -11.12 -6.94
C GLY A 170 -6.94 -10.24 -6.99
N LEU A 171 -6.78 -8.92 -6.91
CA LEU A 171 -7.88 -7.97 -6.79
C LEU A 171 -8.94 -8.13 -7.88
N PHE A 172 -8.52 -8.08 -9.15
CA PHE A 172 -9.43 -8.18 -10.30
C PHE A 172 -9.93 -9.60 -10.59
N GLY A 173 -9.35 -10.61 -9.93
CA GLY A 173 -9.87 -11.97 -9.93
C GLY A 173 -10.88 -12.24 -8.81
N LEU A 174 -10.91 -11.39 -7.77
CA LEU A 174 -11.81 -11.51 -6.62
C LEU A 174 -13.04 -10.61 -6.75
N VAL A 175 -12.88 -9.42 -7.33
CA VAL A 175 -13.87 -8.34 -7.25
C VAL A 175 -14.17 -7.80 -8.64
N ASP A 176 -15.47 -7.64 -8.92
CA ASP A 176 -15.93 -7.01 -10.16
C ASP A 176 -15.44 -5.56 -10.27
N ARG A 177 -15.06 -5.15 -11.48
CA ARG A 177 -14.59 -3.79 -11.78
C ARG A 177 -15.60 -2.71 -11.39
N ALA A 178 -16.90 -2.99 -11.48
CA ALA A 178 -17.95 -2.06 -11.06
C ALA A 178 -17.91 -1.78 -9.55
N VAL A 179 -17.66 -2.81 -8.74
CA VAL A 179 -17.50 -2.67 -7.28
C VAL A 179 -16.23 -1.89 -6.96
N ILE A 180 -15.12 -2.19 -7.64
CA ILE A 180 -13.86 -1.44 -7.47
C ILE A 180 -14.05 0.04 -7.83
N ARG A 181 -14.71 0.36 -8.95
CA ARG A 181 -15.05 1.74 -9.33
C ARG A 181 -15.89 2.45 -8.27
N ARG A 182 -16.80 1.73 -7.62
CA ARG A 182 -17.62 2.27 -6.52
C ARG A 182 -16.75 2.67 -5.33
N TRP A 183 -15.77 1.87 -4.95
CA TRP A 183 -14.80 2.24 -3.90
C TRP A 183 -14.00 3.47 -4.26
N VAL A 184 -13.52 3.55 -5.51
CA VAL A 184 -12.82 4.73 -6.01
C VAL A 184 -13.70 5.97 -5.93
N ALA A 185 -14.93 5.89 -6.44
CA ALA A 185 -15.88 7.00 -6.43
C ALA A 185 -16.19 7.48 -5.00
N LEU A 186 -16.36 6.55 -4.05
CA LEU A 186 -16.57 6.91 -2.64
C LEU A 186 -15.36 7.64 -2.04
N ALA A 187 -14.14 7.16 -2.30
CA ALA A 187 -12.93 7.79 -1.78
C ALA A 187 -12.75 9.20 -2.37
N HIS A 188 -12.95 9.35 -3.68
CA HIS A 188 -12.88 10.65 -4.35
C HIS A 188 -13.97 11.61 -3.89
N ALA A 189 -15.20 11.14 -3.68
CA ALA A 189 -16.29 11.95 -3.13
C ALA A 189 -15.99 12.44 -1.70
N ALA A 190 -15.21 11.67 -0.94
CA ALA A 190 -14.71 12.05 0.38
C ALA A 190 -13.40 12.88 0.33
N GLY A 191 -12.90 13.24 -0.87
CA GLY A 191 -11.67 14.02 -1.04
C GLY A 191 -10.39 13.26 -0.71
N MET A 192 -10.42 11.92 -0.66
CA MET A 192 -9.27 11.08 -0.34
C MET A 192 -8.71 10.37 -1.58
N PRO A 193 -7.38 10.28 -1.73
CA PRO A 193 -6.78 9.41 -2.72
C PRO A 193 -6.98 7.94 -2.34
N ILE A 194 -7.10 7.08 -3.36
CA ILE A 194 -7.22 5.64 -3.20
C ILE A 194 -6.09 4.91 -3.91
N ALA A 195 -5.49 3.96 -3.19
CA ALA A 195 -4.55 3.00 -3.70
C ALA A 195 -5.21 1.64 -3.93
N LEU A 196 -4.97 1.02 -5.08
CA LEU A 196 -5.36 -0.35 -5.36
C LEU A 196 -4.13 -1.25 -5.46
N ALA A 197 -4.15 -2.37 -4.76
CA ALA A 197 -3.11 -3.39 -4.75
C ALA A 197 -3.73 -4.79 -4.70
N GLY A 198 -2.90 -5.82 -4.63
CA GLY A 198 -3.34 -7.21 -4.48
C GLY A 198 -3.09 -8.06 -5.72
N LYS A 199 -1.87 -8.62 -5.79
CA LYS A 199 -1.39 -9.52 -6.86
C LYS A 199 -1.72 -9.01 -8.26
N LEU A 200 -1.39 -7.75 -8.53
CA LEU A 200 -1.62 -7.12 -9.82
C LEU A 200 -0.57 -7.59 -10.83
N SER A 201 -1.03 -8.03 -12.01
CA SER A 201 -0.24 -8.15 -13.24
C SER A 201 -0.06 -6.77 -13.92
N LEU A 202 0.67 -6.70 -15.03
CA LEU A 202 0.76 -5.45 -15.81
C LEU A 202 -0.59 -5.03 -16.41
N ASP A 203 -1.43 -5.97 -16.80
CA ASP A 203 -2.78 -5.65 -17.27
C ASP A 203 -3.68 -5.20 -16.13
N ASP A 204 -3.47 -5.72 -14.92
CA ASP A 204 -4.15 -5.23 -13.73
C ASP A 204 -3.69 -3.82 -13.32
N VAL A 205 -2.44 -3.43 -13.60
CA VAL A 205 -1.99 -2.04 -13.41
C VAL A 205 -2.81 -1.11 -14.30
N ALA A 206 -2.96 -1.44 -15.60
CA ALA A 206 -3.81 -0.66 -16.50
C ALA A 206 -5.29 -0.70 -16.09
N ALA A 207 -5.78 -1.86 -15.64
CA ALA A 207 -7.13 -2.00 -15.11
C ALA A 207 -7.39 -1.06 -13.92
N ALA A 208 -6.45 -1.00 -12.96
CA ALA A 208 -6.51 -0.14 -11.78
C ALA A 208 -6.57 1.34 -12.16
N VAL A 209 -5.71 1.79 -13.09
CA VAL A 209 -5.77 3.16 -13.62
C VAL A 209 -7.12 3.43 -14.32
N SER A 210 -7.61 2.47 -15.11
CA SER A 210 -8.87 2.61 -15.87
C SER A 210 -10.12 2.66 -14.99
N VAL A 211 -10.07 2.14 -13.77
CA VAL A 211 -11.14 2.27 -12.78
C VAL A 211 -10.97 3.51 -11.89
N GLY A 212 -9.93 4.31 -12.13
CA GLY A 212 -9.70 5.61 -11.50
C GLY A 212 -8.79 5.59 -10.27
N ALA A 213 -8.01 4.53 -10.03
CA ALA A 213 -7.07 4.51 -8.93
C ALA A 213 -6.02 5.63 -9.05
N ASP A 214 -5.74 6.33 -7.95
CA ASP A 214 -4.69 7.34 -7.93
C ASP A 214 -3.32 6.67 -7.81
N VAL A 215 -3.23 5.66 -6.94
CA VAL A 215 -2.01 4.90 -6.69
C VAL A 215 -2.23 3.43 -7.02
N VAL A 216 -1.26 2.80 -7.68
CA VAL A 216 -1.28 1.36 -7.95
C VAL A 216 -0.13 0.69 -7.22
N GLY A 217 -0.45 -0.13 -6.23
CA GLY A 217 0.51 -0.82 -5.38
C GLY A 217 0.93 -2.17 -5.96
N VAL A 218 2.22 -2.34 -6.22
CA VAL A 218 2.79 -3.55 -6.80
C VAL A 218 3.95 -4.10 -5.98
N ARG A 219 4.14 -5.42 -6.09
CA ARG A 219 5.37 -6.09 -5.66
C ARG A 219 5.74 -7.21 -6.62
N SER A 220 4.91 -8.25 -6.69
CA SER A 220 5.14 -9.44 -7.52
C SER A 220 5.54 -9.08 -8.96
N VAL A 221 4.75 -8.24 -9.64
CA VAL A 221 5.04 -7.84 -11.04
C VAL A 221 6.34 -7.03 -11.21
N ALA A 222 6.81 -6.37 -10.14
CA ALA A 222 8.08 -5.67 -10.10
C ALA A 222 9.27 -6.59 -9.74
N CYS A 223 9.00 -7.82 -9.30
CA CYS A 223 10.02 -8.78 -8.89
C CYS A 223 10.37 -9.77 -10.02
N GLY A 224 11.67 -10.11 -10.12
CA GLY A 224 12.14 -11.25 -10.89
C GLY A 224 12.00 -12.57 -10.10
N ALA A 225 12.27 -13.68 -10.79
CA ALA A 225 12.32 -14.99 -10.17
C ALA A 225 13.25 -15.05 -8.94
N ARG A 226 12.85 -15.84 -7.94
CA ARG A 226 13.64 -16.06 -6.71
C ARG A 226 14.91 -16.89 -6.95
N GLN A 227 14.91 -17.72 -7.99
CA GLN A 227 16.02 -18.55 -8.41
C GLN A 227 16.10 -18.62 -9.95
N PRO A 228 17.28 -18.89 -10.53
CA PRO A 228 17.41 -19.14 -11.96
C PRO A 228 16.46 -20.25 -12.43
N GLY A 229 15.64 -19.98 -13.45
CA GLY A 229 14.64 -20.92 -13.97
C GLY A 229 13.30 -20.95 -13.21
N GLY A 230 13.14 -20.17 -12.14
CA GLY A 230 11.86 -19.98 -11.47
C GLY A 230 10.91 -19.05 -12.26
N GLY A 231 9.62 -19.11 -11.94
CA GLY A 231 8.64 -18.18 -12.48
C GLY A 231 8.85 -16.76 -11.94
N ASP A 232 8.75 -15.78 -12.82
CA ASP A 232 8.65 -14.38 -12.44
C ASP A 232 7.35 -14.07 -11.71
N GLY A 233 7.26 -12.91 -11.06
CA GLY A 233 6.02 -12.53 -10.38
C GLY A 233 5.92 -13.05 -8.94
N ASP A 234 7.02 -13.46 -8.32
CA ASP A 234 7.02 -13.90 -6.92
C ASP A 234 7.15 -12.70 -5.98
N ARG A 235 6.19 -12.55 -5.07
CA ARG A 235 6.27 -11.55 -3.98
C ARG A 235 7.46 -11.77 -3.05
N LEU A 236 8.09 -12.94 -3.04
CA LEU A 236 9.32 -13.21 -2.30
C LEU A 236 10.58 -13.04 -3.15
N GLY A 237 10.45 -12.80 -4.46
CA GLY A 237 11.53 -12.42 -5.35
C GLY A 237 12.04 -10.98 -5.09
N THR A 238 13.07 -10.59 -5.83
CA THR A 238 13.75 -9.29 -5.68
C THR A 238 13.24 -8.29 -6.71
N VAL A 239 13.01 -7.05 -6.30
CA VAL A 239 12.61 -5.95 -7.18
C VAL A 239 13.70 -5.69 -8.23
N GLN A 240 13.31 -5.50 -9.48
CA GLN A 240 14.20 -5.23 -10.61
C GLN A 240 13.78 -3.95 -11.34
N ARG A 241 14.72 -3.04 -11.59
CA ARG A 241 14.44 -1.74 -12.24
C ARG A 241 13.66 -1.85 -13.54
N ASP A 242 13.98 -2.82 -14.40
CA ASP A 242 13.34 -2.94 -15.72
C ASP A 242 11.86 -3.33 -15.60
N ARG A 243 11.53 -4.14 -14.59
CA ARG A 243 10.13 -4.53 -14.30
C ARG A 243 9.35 -3.38 -13.70
N VAL A 244 9.98 -2.61 -12.81
CA VAL A 244 9.40 -1.39 -12.27
C VAL A 244 9.13 -0.40 -13.40
N GLY A 245 10.11 -0.17 -14.28
CA GLY A 245 9.99 0.70 -15.46
C GLY A 245 8.81 0.30 -16.36
N ARG A 246 8.65 -1.00 -16.65
CA ARG A 246 7.48 -1.51 -17.39
C ARG A 246 6.16 -1.22 -16.70
N ALA A 247 6.09 -1.38 -15.38
CA ALA A 247 4.88 -1.10 -14.62
C ALA A 247 4.58 0.42 -14.55
N VAL A 248 5.61 1.26 -14.45
CA VAL A 248 5.51 2.72 -14.51
C VAL A 248 5.01 3.17 -15.88
N GLU A 249 5.60 2.66 -16.96
CA GLU A 249 5.15 2.92 -18.33
C GLU A 249 3.69 2.51 -18.50
N ARG A 250 3.34 1.29 -18.08
CA ARG A 250 1.96 0.79 -18.17
C ARG A 250 0.97 1.66 -17.40
N PHE A 251 1.35 2.16 -16.23
CA PHE A 251 0.55 3.13 -15.47
C PHE A 251 0.38 4.43 -16.28
N ALA A 252 1.48 5.02 -16.76
CA ALA A 252 1.50 6.31 -17.42
C ALA A 252 0.73 6.32 -18.75
N THR A 253 0.87 5.28 -19.58
CA THR A 253 0.17 5.18 -20.87
C THR A 253 -1.34 4.95 -20.73
N THR A 254 -1.80 4.57 -19.54
CA THR A 254 -3.22 4.32 -19.27
C THR A 254 -3.93 5.54 -18.69
N LEU A 255 -3.19 6.60 -18.33
CA LEU A 255 -3.81 7.81 -17.79
C LEU A 255 -4.69 8.49 -18.85
N PRO A 256 -5.91 8.95 -18.48
CA PRO A 256 -6.75 9.71 -19.38
C PRO A 256 -6.01 10.94 -19.91
N GLY A 257 -5.89 11.08 -21.24
CA GLY A 257 -5.25 12.23 -21.89
C GLY A 257 -3.85 11.98 -22.50
N CYS A 258 -3.24 10.81 -22.32
CA CYS A 258 -1.93 10.49 -22.92
C CYS A 258 -2.01 9.77 -24.29
N GLY A 259 -3.21 9.48 -24.81
CA GLY A 259 -3.40 8.82 -26.10
C GLY A 259 -4.62 9.33 -26.84
N GLY A 260 -4.41 10.10 -27.91
CA GLY A 260 -5.47 10.45 -28.86
C GLY A 260 -5.38 11.86 -29.43
N LYS A 261 -4.71 11.99 -30.58
CA LYS A 261 -5.02 13.04 -31.55
C LYS A 261 -6.53 13.00 -31.84
N ILE A 262 -7.15 14.18 -31.86
CA ILE A 262 -8.49 14.39 -32.39
C ILE A 262 -8.46 14.02 -33.87
N PRO A 263 -9.23 13.04 -34.38
CA PRO A 263 -9.53 12.99 -35.80
C PRO A 263 -10.52 14.13 -36.09
N GLY A 264 -10.19 14.95 -37.09
CA GLY A 264 -11.11 15.93 -37.66
C GLY A 264 -12.32 15.30 -38.34
#